data_AF-A0A924QGN7-F1
#
_entry.id   AF-A0A924QGN7-F1
#
_cell.length_a   1.000
_cell.length_b   1.000
_cell.length_c   1.000
_cell.angle_alpha   90.00
_cell.angle_beta   90.00
_cell.angle_gamma   90.00
#
_symmetry.space_group_name_H-M   'P 1'
#
loop_
_entity.id
_entity.type
_entity.pdbx_description
1 polymer ?
#
loop_
_entity_poly.entity_id
_entity_poly.type
_entity_poly.pdbx_seq_one_letter_code
_entity_poly.pdbx_strand_id
1 'polypeptide(L)' 'MLCTEKKFALATRALELMSRKFNVPQSEVTRLYERELAGLTSDARITSFIPIFAMRNVEETLNHQHTAAVVV' A
#
# COMPACT_ATOMS: atom_id res chain seq x y z
N MET A 1 -2.25 -22.68 16.02
CA MET A 1 -1.83 -21.91 14.83
C MET A 1 -3.01 -21.76 13.89
N LEU A 2 -3.03 -20.66 13.13
CA LEU A 2 -3.92 -20.34 11.99
C LEU A 2 -5.26 -19.67 12.33
N CYS A 3 -5.23 -18.33 12.48
CA CYS A 3 -6.36 -17.43 12.22
C CYS A 3 -5.83 -16.06 11.74
N THR A 4 -5.10 -16.02 10.62
CA THR A 4 -4.62 -14.76 10.00
C THR A 4 -4.88 -14.70 8.49
N GLU A 5 -5.71 -15.58 7.92
CA GLU A 5 -5.89 -15.62 6.46
C GLU A 5 -6.94 -14.64 5.91
N LYS A 6 -7.86 -14.11 6.73
CA LYS A 6 -8.90 -13.18 6.26
C LYS A 6 -8.56 -11.69 6.36
N LYS A 7 -7.49 -11.30 7.06
CA LYS A 7 -7.17 -9.88 7.31
C LYS A 7 -6.52 -9.18 6.10
N PHE A 8 -6.02 -9.94 5.11
CA PHE A 8 -5.23 -9.43 3.99
C PHE A 8 -5.91 -9.47 2.62
N ALA A 9 -7.03 -10.19 2.46
CA ALA A 9 -7.70 -10.34 1.16
C ALA A 9 -8.15 -9.00 0.55
N LEU A 10 -8.47 -8.01 1.39
CA LEU A 10 -8.89 -6.67 0.96
C LEU A 10 -7.71 -5.82 0.46
N ALA A 11 -6.54 -5.97 1.08
CA ALA A 11 -5.32 -5.28 0.64
C ALA A 11 -4.87 -5.80 -0.74
N THR A 12 -4.90 -7.11 -0.97
CA THR A 12 -4.42 -7.70 -2.23
C THR A 12 -5.14 -7.16 -3.47
N ARG A 13 -6.47 -7.01 -3.42
CA ARG A 13 -7.25 -6.44 -4.54
C ARG A 13 -6.97 -4.96 -4.75
N ALA A 14 -6.82 -4.19 -3.67
CA ALA A 14 -6.51 -2.77 -3.77
C ALA A 14 -5.10 -2.53 -4.36
N LEU A 15 -4.11 -3.32 -3.94
CA LEU A 15 -2.75 -3.26 -4.48
C LEU A 15 -2.69 -3.66 -5.97
N GLU A 16 -3.48 -4.64 -6.39
CA GLU A 16 -3.61 -4.99 -7.81
C GLU A 16 -4.22 -3.85 -8.64
N LEU A 17 -5.27 -3.20 -8.12
CA LEU A 17 -5.87 -2.03 -8.78
C LEU A 17 -4.88 -0.86 -8.89
N MET A 18 -4.07 -0.61 -7.86
CA MET A 18 -3.02 0.40 -7.90
C MET A 18 -1.92 0.06 -8.92
N SER A 19 -1.47 -1.20 -8.96
CA SER A 19 -0.50 -1.68 -9.96
C SER A 19 -0.98 -1.39 -11.38
N ARG A 20 -2.25 -1.69 -11.68
CA ARG A 20 -2.86 -1.41 -12.98
C ARG A 20 -3.02 0.10 -13.25
N LYS A 21 -3.47 0.87 -12.25
CA LYS A 21 -3.70 2.33 -12.37
C LYS A 21 -2.41 3.10 -12.69
N PHE A 22 -1.32 2.75 -12.03
CA PHE A 22 -0.04 3.46 -12.15
C PHE A 22 0.93 2.80 -13.13
N ASN A 23 0.57 1.65 -13.72
CA ASN A 23 1.43 0.84 -14.57
C ASN A 23 2.77 0.47 -13.90
N VAL A 24 2.70 0.07 -12.63
CA VAL A 24 3.86 -0.31 -11.80
C VAL A 24 3.72 -1.78 -11.40
N PRO A 25 4.82 -2.57 -11.34
CA PRO A 25 4.74 -3.98 -10.93
C PRO A 25 4.05 -4.17 -9.58
N GLN A 26 3.19 -5.19 -9.47
CA GLN A 26 2.46 -5.48 -8.23
C GLN A 26 3.40 -5.76 -7.05
N SER A 27 4.58 -6.34 -7.31
CA SER A 27 5.62 -6.56 -6.29
C SER A 27 6.15 -5.25 -5.71
N GLU A 28 6.28 -4.21 -6.54
CA GLU A 28 6.73 -2.89 -6.10
C GLU A 28 5.65 -2.18 -5.28
N VAL A 29 4.39 -2.22 -5.73
CA VAL A 29 3.26 -1.67 -4.97
C VAL A 29 3.11 -2.38 -3.61
N THR A 30 3.30 -3.70 -3.58
CA THR A 30 3.27 -4.49 -2.34
C THR A 30 4.40 -4.08 -1.39
N ARG A 31 5.63 -3.92 -1.91
CA ARG A 31 6.78 -3.49 -1.11
C ARG A 31 6.58 -2.09 -0.52
N LEU A 32 5.99 -1.16 -1.27
CA LEU A 32 5.63 0.16 -0.76
C LEU A 32 4.60 0.06 0.36
N TYR A 33 3.55 -0.75 0.16
CA TYR A 33 2.53 -0.97 1.19
C TYR A 33 3.11 -1.57 2.47
N GLU A 34 3.97 -2.58 2.38
CA GLU A 34 4.62 -3.21 3.54
C GLU A 34 5.49 -2.22 4.30
N ARG A 35 6.23 -1.35 3.59
CA ARG A 35 7.04 -0.28 4.18
C ARG A 35 6.17 0.71 4.95
N GLU A 36 5.10 1.22 4.33
CA GLU A 36 4.18 2.17 4.97
C GLU A 36 3.46 1.52 6.16
N LEU A 37 3.04 0.26 6.02
CA LEU A 37 2.42 -0.51 7.09
C LEU A 37 3.37 -0.68 8.28
N ALA A 38 4.63 -1.02 8.03
CA ALA A 38 5.64 -1.16 9.08
C ALA A 38 5.91 0.18 9.79
N GLY A 39 6.03 1.28 9.03
CA GLY A 39 6.24 2.62 9.60
C GLY A 39 5.05 3.11 10.44
N LEU A 40 3.82 2.79 10.03
CA LEU A 40 2.63 3.18 10.79
C LEU A 40 2.35 2.27 11.99
N THR A 41 2.79 1.01 11.95
CA THR A 41 2.59 0.04 13.05
C THR A 41 3.60 0.19 14.19
N SER A 42 4.77 0.80 13.96
CA SER A 42 5.84 0.91 14.97
C SER A 42 5.39 1.58 16.27
N ASP A 43 4.55 2.61 16.18
CA ASP A 43 4.19 3.48 17.31
C ASP A 43 2.68 3.53 17.59
N ALA A 44 1.88 2.73 16.89
CA ALA A 44 0.43 2.85 16.93
C ALA A 44 -0.21 1.98 18.02
N ARG A 45 -0.95 2.65 18.92
CA ARG A 45 -1.82 1.98 19.91
C ARG A 45 -3.08 1.37 19.30
N ILE A 46 -3.53 1.87 18.14
CA ILE A 46 -4.72 1.40 17.44
C ILE A 46 -4.32 1.00 16.02
N THR A 47 -4.42 -0.29 15.72
CA THR A 47 -3.89 -0.87 14.46
C THR A 47 -4.96 -1.17 13.42
N SER A 48 -6.25 -1.05 13.76
CA SER A 48 -7.37 -1.40 12.88
C SER A 48 -7.47 -0.54 11.62
N PHE A 49 -7.06 0.73 11.71
CA PHE A 49 -7.16 1.70 10.60
C PHE A 49 -5.88 1.84 9.79
N ILE A 50 -4.75 1.31 10.31
CA ILE A 50 -3.43 1.46 9.68
C ILE A 50 -3.41 0.98 8.22
N PRO A 51 -4.04 -0.15 7.84
CA PRO A 51 -4.06 -0.57 6.44
C PRO A 51 -4.65 0.48 5.48
N ILE A 52 -5.63 1.27 5.93
CA ILE A 52 -6.24 2.34 5.12
C ILE A 52 -5.22 3.47 4.88
N PHE A 53 -4.52 3.89 5.93
CA PHE A 53 -3.48 4.91 5.83
C PHE A 53 -2.29 4.44 4.99
N ALA A 54 -1.87 3.18 5.16
CA ALA A 54 -0.80 2.60 4.34
C ALA A 54 -1.17 2.60 2.85
N MET A 55 -2.40 2.20 2.48
CA MET A 55 -2.87 2.27 1.09
C MET A 55 -2.88 3.70 0.55
N ARG A 56 -3.35 4.67 1.35
CA ARG A 56 -3.37 6.07 0.94
C ARG A 56 -1.97 6.62 0.68
N ASN A 57 -1.01 6.33 1.56
CA ASN A 57 0.38 6.77 1.39
C ASN A 57 1.04 6.15 0.14
N VAL A 58 0.72 4.89 -0.17
CA VAL A 58 1.17 4.24 -1.41
C VAL A 58 0.64 4.99 -2.64
N GLU A 59 -0.66 5.31 -2.66
CA GLU A 59 -1.26 6.06 -3.77
C GLU A 59 -0.66 7.46 -3.93
N GLU A 60 -0.43 8.18 -2.83
CA GLU A 60 0.22 9.50 -2.86
C GLU A 60 1.66 9.40 -3.38
N THR A 61 2.41 8.38 -2.96
CA THR A 61 3.77 8.13 -3.45
C THR A 61 3.79 7.84 -4.95
N LEU A 62 2.91 6.96 -5.43
CA LEU A 62 2.81 6.61 -6.84
C LEU A 62 2.35 7.80 -7.69
N ASN A 63 1.41 8.62 -7.19
CA ASN A 63 1.00 9.86 -7.84
C ASN A 63 2.19 10.83 -8.01
N HIS A 64 2.96 11.07 -6.95
CA HIS A 64 4.13 11.94 -7.04
C HIS A 64 5.16 11.43 -8.05
N GLN A 65 5.42 10.13 -8.08
CA GLN A 65 6.32 9.51 -9.06
C GLN A 65 5.79 9.64 -10.50
N HIS A 66 4.49 9.44 -10.69
CA HIS A 66 3.85 9.56 -12.00
C HIS A 66 3.87 11.01 -12.49
N THR A 67 3.52 11.98 -11.66
CA THR A 67 3.58 13.40 -12.02
C THR A 67 5.02 13.84 -12.32
N ALA A 68 6.01 13.38 -11.55
CA ALA A 68 7.41 13.65 -11.83
C ALA A 68 7.87 13.05 -13.18
N ALA A 69 7.36 11.89 -13.56
CA ALA A 69 7.66 11.25 -14.86
C ALA A 69 6.97 11.92 -16.06
N VAL A 70 5.86 12.62 -15.86
CA VAL A 70 5.11 13.33 -16.93
C VAL A 70 5.68 14.72 -17.23
N VAL A 71 6.47 15.31 -16.32
CA VAL A 71 7.05 16.66 -16.44
C VAL A 71 8.45 16.65 -17.08
N VAL A 72 8.95 15.49 -17.51
CA VAL A 72 10.24 15.31 -18.22
C VAL A 72 10.00 15.00 -19.69
#